data_AF-A0ABD2C384-F1
#
_entry.id   AF-A0ABD2C384-F1
#
_cell.length_a   1.000
_cell.length_b   1.000
_cell.length_c   1.000
_cell.angle_alpha   90.00
_cell.angle_beta   90.00
_cell.angle_gamma   90.00
#
_symmetry.space_group_name_H-M   'P 1'
#
loop_
_entity.id
_entity.type
_entity.pdbx_description
1 polymer ?
#
loop_
_entity_poly.entity_id
_entity_poly.type
_entity_poly.pdbx_seq_one_letter_code
_entity_poly.pdbx_strand_id
1 'polypeptide(L)'
;MALRVLIKSVIENLARVWAFIHASYVRDGFVVKATEVEYSLDIIESARGNRNPADPCASISVNLTPSRGQLKRRDGVGGVKEYEISREAITCSTLSDIDECSIENGGCKEVCENTDGSFFCACDGDEKALSSDGKSCLDIDNVVCPPLNPAGRGYLMCSRMAAPKSWRGRRKIINRPGTKCFLKCPHGYQLHGEYELTCQSDGTWDGPKHGECVRYSKPRLECPKDVVAELPPGRDEAFVTFDQPSTDLDWFRYVRSKPSWGTRLEANLKIGTHEVNFFARHPVSKKQASCVLRIIVKEGEAPKVKDCPNNIDVTGKNGTSITWTEPIFTDNVKVTRISSNESPGRPFDVGGHRIEYEASDEAGWSSKCVFTVVLRAE
;
A
#
# COMPACT_ATOMS: atom_id res chain seq x y z
N MET A 1 -14.97 22.45 2.96
CA MET A 1 -13.59 22.48 2.41
C MET A 1 -13.46 21.79 1.05
N ALA A 2 -14.12 20.65 0.78
CA ALA A 2 -14.03 19.97 -0.52
C ALA A 2 -14.59 20.76 -1.72
N LEU A 3 -15.68 21.54 -1.53
CA LEU A 3 -16.28 22.37 -2.58
C LEU A 3 -15.37 23.55 -3.02
N ARG A 4 -14.49 24.04 -2.13
CA ARG A 4 -13.54 25.12 -2.43
C ARG A 4 -12.35 24.65 -3.30
N VAL A 5 -12.02 23.37 -3.30
CA VAL A 5 -10.91 22.80 -4.08
C VAL A 5 -11.34 22.48 -5.53
N LEU A 6 -12.58 22.03 -5.71
CA LEU A 6 -13.17 21.76 -7.03
C LEU A 6 -13.34 23.03 -7.87
N ILE A 7 -13.81 24.14 -7.27
CA ILE A 7 -13.99 25.42 -7.97
C ILE A 7 -12.63 26.00 -8.43
N LYS A 8 -11.58 25.85 -7.62
CA LYS A 8 -10.22 26.30 -7.98
C LYS A 8 -9.65 25.52 -9.17
N SER A 9 -9.88 24.20 -9.20
CA SER A 9 -9.46 23.32 -10.31
C SER A 9 -10.25 23.56 -11.60
N VAL A 10 -11.56 23.82 -11.52
CA VAL A 10 -12.39 24.13 -12.69
C VAL A 10 -12.03 25.50 -13.27
N ILE A 11 -11.76 26.51 -12.44
CA ILE A 11 -11.36 27.86 -12.89
C ILE A 11 -9.92 27.87 -13.44
N GLU A 12 -8.98 27.12 -12.83
CA GLU A 12 -7.63 26.96 -13.39
C GLU A 12 -7.63 26.19 -14.73
N ASN A 13 -8.56 25.25 -14.92
CA ASN A 13 -8.74 24.56 -16.21
C ASN A 13 -9.44 25.45 -17.26
N LEU A 14 -10.44 26.26 -16.88
CA LEU A 14 -11.05 27.25 -17.78
C LEU A 14 -10.05 28.33 -18.21
N ALA A 15 -9.15 28.76 -17.32
CA ALA A 15 -8.06 29.68 -17.64
C ALA A 15 -7.05 29.08 -18.64
N ARG A 16 -6.88 27.75 -18.65
CA ARG A 16 -6.05 27.05 -19.66
C ARG A 16 -6.77 26.82 -20.98
N VAL A 17 -8.09 26.60 -20.96
CA VAL A 17 -8.91 26.44 -22.18
C VAL A 17 -9.07 27.75 -22.94
N TRP A 18 -9.07 28.90 -22.24
CA TRP A 18 -9.08 30.23 -22.87
C TRP A 18 -7.70 30.74 -23.34
N ALA A 19 -6.69 29.86 -23.45
CA ALA A 19 -5.46 30.12 -24.20
C ALA A 19 -5.54 29.63 -25.67
N PHE A 20 -6.65 29.00 -26.08
CA PHE A 20 -6.81 28.44 -27.42
C PHE A 20 -8.18 28.79 -28.03
N ILE A 21 -8.51 30.08 -28.09
CA ILE A 21 -9.60 30.53 -28.97
C ILE A 21 -9.06 31.59 -29.92
N HIS A 22 -8.98 31.20 -31.19
CA HIS A 22 -8.77 32.08 -32.33
C HIS A 22 -9.94 33.07 -32.43
N ALA A 23 -9.89 34.18 -31.69
CA ALA A 23 -10.87 35.25 -31.87
C ALA A 23 -10.48 36.10 -33.09
N SER A 24 -11.06 35.78 -34.25
CA SER A 24 -11.15 36.72 -35.37
C SER A 24 -12.46 37.49 -35.22
N TYR A 25 -12.40 38.82 -35.07
CA TYR A 25 -13.58 39.68 -35.15
C TYR A 25 -13.45 40.66 -36.30
N VAL A 26 -14.54 40.87 -37.03
CA VAL A 26 -14.61 41.78 -38.18
C VAL A 26 -15.39 43.02 -37.77
N ARG A 27 -14.76 44.19 -37.91
CA ARG A 27 -15.46 45.49 -37.89
C ARG A 27 -14.91 46.33 -39.04
N ASP A 28 -15.80 46.89 -39.85
CA ASP A 28 -15.49 47.72 -41.02
C ASP A 28 -14.54 47.09 -42.05
N GLY A 29 -14.64 45.77 -42.26
CA GLY A 29 -14.02 45.08 -43.41
C GLY A 29 -12.52 44.75 -43.30
N PHE A 30 -11.90 44.88 -42.13
CA PHE A 30 -10.50 44.48 -41.91
C PHE A 30 -10.33 43.43 -40.81
N VAL A 31 -9.43 42.46 -41.05
CA VAL A 31 -9.04 41.42 -40.09
C VAL A 31 -7.88 41.94 -39.23
N VAL A 32 -8.10 42.09 -37.93
CA VAL A 32 -7.05 42.44 -36.97
C VAL A 32 -6.58 41.16 -36.28
N LYS A 33 -5.30 40.78 -36.47
CA LYS A 33 -4.66 39.70 -35.70
C LYS A 33 -4.07 40.28 -34.42
N ALA A 34 -4.65 39.96 -33.27
CA ALA A 34 -4.04 40.23 -31.98
C ALA A 34 -3.00 39.13 -31.67
N THR A 35 -1.73 39.52 -31.53
CA THR A 35 -0.70 38.67 -30.93
C THR A 35 -0.81 38.73 -29.41
N GLU A 36 -0.71 37.56 -28.77
CA GLU A 36 -0.63 37.26 -27.33
C GLU A 36 -0.69 38.45 -26.37
N VAL A 37 -1.75 38.47 -25.55
CA VAL A 37 -1.81 39.30 -24.33
C VAL A 37 -1.95 38.35 -23.15
N GLU A 38 -0.94 38.31 -22.29
CA GLU A 38 -1.01 37.60 -21.00
C GLU A 38 -1.86 38.42 -20.02
N TYR A 39 -2.82 37.75 -19.36
CA TYR A 39 -3.61 38.33 -18.29
C TYR A 39 -3.23 37.70 -16.94
N SER A 40 -3.11 38.52 -15.90
CA SER A 40 -3.05 38.06 -14.50
C SER A 40 -4.45 38.09 -13.88
N LEU A 41 -4.81 37.01 -13.17
CA LEU A 41 -6.12 36.82 -12.56
C LEU A 41 -6.01 36.93 -11.03
N ASP A 42 -6.64 37.95 -10.44
CA ASP A 42 -6.75 38.09 -8.98
C ASP A 42 -8.21 37.87 -8.52
N ILE A 43 -8.39 36.95 -7.57
CA ILE A 43 -9.69 36.64 -6.95
C ILE A 43 -9.85 37.52 -5.69
N ILE A 44 -10.90 38.35 -5.63
CA ILE A 44 -11.20 39.16 -4.43
C ILE A 44 -12.47 38.61 -3.75
N GLU A 45 -12.35 38.03 -2.56
CA GLU A 45 -13.53 37.67 -1.74
C GLU A 45 -14.12 38.93 -1.08
N SER A 46 -15.36 39.29 -1.41
CA SER A 46 -16.08 40.37 -0.71
C SER A 46 -16.75 39.82 0.55
N ALA A 47 -16.20 40.19 1.71
CA ALA A 47 -16.82 39.92 3.00
C ALA A 47 -17.94 40.93 3.27
N ARG A 48 -19.20 40.57 2.98
CA ARG A 48 -20.37 40.76 3.87
C ARG A 48 -21.70 40.41 3.18
N GLY A 49 -22.31 39.34 3.67
CA GLY A 49 -23.74 39.18 3.91
C GLY A 49 -24.74 39.57 2.82
N ASN A 50 -25.12 38.62 1.97
CA ASN A 50 -26.53 38.46 1.59
C ASN A 50 -26.84 36.97 1.34
N ARG A 51 -27.90 36.47 1.97
CA ARG A 51 -28.37 35.08 1.83
C ARG A 51 -29.35 35.02 0.68
N ASN A 52 -28.92 34.54 -0.48
CA ASN A 52 -29.85 34.02 -1.48
C ASN A 52 -29.39 32.60 -1.89
N PRO A 53 -30.15 31.53 -1.60
CA PRO A 53 -29.69 30.15 -1.84
C PRO A 53 -29.68 29.73 -3.32
N ALA A 54 -30.15 30.58 -4.23
CA ALA A 54 -30.28 30.28 -5.66
C ALA A 54 -29.11 30.76 -6.52
N ASP A 55 -28.08 31.40 -5.95
CA ASP A 55 -26.95 31.94 -6.70
C ASP A 55 -25.62 31.65 -5.98
N PRO A 56 -24.90 30.58 -6.35
CA PRO A 56 -23.59 30.27 -5.75
C PRO A 56 -22.48 31.23 -6.19
N CYS A 57 -22.73 32.14 -7.13
CA CYS A 57 -21.71 33.04 -7.70
C CYS A 57 -21.76 34.47 -7.18
N ALA A 58 -22.69 34.80 -6.27
CA ALA A 58 -22.87 36.15 -5.71
C ALA A 58 -21.69 36.68 -4.86
N SER A 59 -20.55 35.98 -4.78
CA SER A 59 -19.40 36.37 -3.95
C SER A 59 -18.05 36.42 -4.65
N ILE A 60 -17.98 36.17 -5.96
CA ILE A 60 -16.71 36.15 -6.70
C ILE A 60 -16.72 37.23 -7.78
N SER A 61 -15.87 38.25 -7.61
CA SER A 61 -15.49 39.19 -8.65
C SER A 61 -14.08 38.89 -9.13
N VAL A 62 -13.88 38.87 -10.45
CA VAL A 62 -12.58 38.64 -11.09
C VAL A 62 -12.10 39.94 -11.71
N ASN A 63 -10.92 40.41 -11.32
CA ASN A 63 -10.25 41.52 -11.98
C ASN A 63 -9.23 40.97 -12.97
N LEU A 64 -9.39 41.31 -14.26
CA LEU A 64 -8.37 41.11 -15.27
C LEU A 64 -7.53 42.39 -15.39
N THR A 65 -6.24 42.27 -15.11
CA THR A 65 -5.27 43.33 -15.39
C THR A 65 -4.50 42.98 -16.67
N PRO A 66 -4.57 43.80 -17.73
CA PRO A 66 -3.77 43.54 -18.93
C PRO A 66 -2.30 43.82 -18.62
N SER A 67 -1.41 42.87 -18.94
CA SER A 67 0.00 43.19 -19.06
C SER A 67 0.22 44.08 -20.30
N ARG A 68 0.98 45.16 -20.15
CA ARG A 68 1.21 46.16 -21.21
C ARG A 68 1.79 45.51 -22.48
N GLY A 69 0.99 45.39 -23.54
CA GLY A 69 1.47 45.08 -24.89
C GLY A 69 1.63 46.35 -25.74
N GLN A 70 2.76 46.48 -26.45
CA GLN A 70 2.98 47.55 -27.43
C GLN A 70 2.67 47.08 -28.85
N LEU A 71 1.83 47.83 -29.58
CA LEU A 71 1.65 47.67 -31.03
C LEU A 71 2.40 48.80 -31.77
N LYS A 72 3.24 48.42 -32.73
CA LYS A 72 4.00 49.35 -33.58
C LYS A 72 3.35 49.44 -34.98
N ARG A 73 2.96 50.64 -35.43
CA ARG A 73 2.52 50.87 -36.82
C ARG A 73 3.72 50.83 -37.78
N ARG A 74 3.48 50.41 -39.04
CA ARG A 74 4.51 50.33 -40.09
C ARG A 74 4.73 51.65 -40.86
N ASP A 75 3.98 52.71 -40.58
CA ASP A 75 4.12 53.99 -41.30
C ASP A 75 4.31 55.12 -40.28
N GLY A 76 5.53 55.65 -40.21
CA GLY A 76 6.02 56.52 -39.14
C GLY A 76 5.50 57.96 -39.15
N VAL A 77 4.21 58.16 -38.81
CA VAL A 77 3.69 59.48 -38.41
C VAL A 77 2.87 59.33 -37.13
N GLY A 78 3.26 60.11 -36.12
CA GLY A 78 2.94 59.91 -34.71
C GLY A 78 1.47 60.04 -34.29
N GLY A 79 1.16 59.34 -33.21
CA GLY A 79 -0.10 59.44 -32.46
C GLY A 79 -0.37 58.15 -31.70
N VAL A 80 0.08 58.05 -30.45
CA VAL A 80 -0.38 57.01 -29.52
C VAL A 80 -1.84 57.30 -29.21
N LYS A 81 -2.77 56.46 -29.68
CA LYS A 81 -4.13 56.43 -29.14
C LYS A 81 -4.21 55.27 -28.16
N GLU A 82 -4.26 55.59 -26.88
CA GLU A 82 -4.77 54.67 -25.87
C GLU A 82 -6.24 54.39 -26.20
N TYR A 83 -6.57 53.12 -26.41
CA TYR A 83 -7.96 52.67 -26.43
C TYR A 83 -8.27 52.14 -25.04
N GLU A 84 -9.11 52.87 -24.30
CA GLU A 84 -9.72 52.36 -23.08
C GLU A 84 -10.81 51.37 -23.50
N ILE A 85 -10.55 50.07 -23.34
CA ILE A 85 -11.59 49.06 -23.47
C ILE A 85 -12.54 49.31 -22.30
N SER A 86 -13.77 49.72 -22.61
CA SER A 86 -14.81 49.93 -21.61
C SER A 86 -14.93 48.69 -20.74
N ARG A 87 -14.83 48.87 -19.43
CA ARG A 87 -15.05 47.84 -18.42
C ARG A 87 -16.50 47.36 -18.50
N GLU A 88 -16.78 46.42 -19.40
CA GLU A 88 -17.89 45.51 -19.19
C GLU A 88 -17.36 44.42 -18.27
N ALA A 89 -17.69 44.56 -16.98
CA ALA A 89 -17.54 43.49 -16.04
C ALA A 89 -18.26 42.27 -16.61
N ILE A 90 -17.53 41.18 -16.85
CA ILE A 90 -18.15 39.87 -17.08
C ILE A 90 -18.82 39.51 -15.75
N THR A 91 -20.07 39.93 -15.59
CA THR A 91 -20.92 39.44 -14.53
C THR A 91 -21.25 37.98 -14.87
N CYS A 92 -21.29 37.12 -13.84
CA CYS A 92 -21.73 35.72 -13.92
C CYS A 92 -23.25 35.64 -14.23
N SER A 93 -23.69 36.39 -15.23
CA SER A 93 -25.05 36.48 -15.75
C SER A 93 -25.07 36.39 -17.27
N THR A 94 -23.95 36.00 -17.90
CA THR A 94 -23.85 35.78 -19.36
C THR A 94 -23.21 34.45 -19.74
N LEU A 95 -23.04 33.52 -18.80
CA LEU A 95 -22.85 32.11 -19.14
C LEU A 95 -24.24 31.47 -19.16
N SER A 96 -24.99 31.74 -20.23
CA SER A 96 -26.12 30.90 -20.56
C SER A 96 -25.53 29.59 -21.07
N ASP A 97 -25.94 28.49 -20.45
CA ASP A 97 -25.72 27.15 -20.99
C ASP A 97 -26.18 27.11 -22.46
N ILE A 98 -25.37 26.52 -23.33
CA ILE A 98 -25.72 26.34 -24.73
C ILE A 98 -26.43 25.00 -24.78
N ASP A 99 -27.74 25.02 -25.04
CA ASP A 99 -28.47 23.77 -25.23
C ASP A 99 -28.04 23.12 -26.56
N GLU A 100 -27.10 22.17 -26.48
CA GLU A 100 -26.62 21.46 -27.66
C GLU A 100 -27.70 20.53 -28.23
N CYS A 101 -28.69 20.11 -27.42
CA CYS A 101 -29.83 19.33 -27.89
C CYS A 101 -30.76 20.15 -28.79
N SER A 102 -30.79 21.47 -28.62
CA SER A 102 -31.54 22.37 -29.50
C SER A 102 -30.96 22.45 -30.93
N ILE A 103 -29.75 21.94 -31.17
CA ILE A 103 -29.10 21.91 -32.49
C ILE A 103 -28.90 20.46 -32.94
N GLU A 104 -29.66 20.04 -33.97
CA GLU A 104 -29.61 18.67 -34.52
C GLU A 104 -29.66 17.57 -33.43
N ASN A 105 -30.40 17.80 -32.33
CA ASN A 105 -30.52 16.86 -31.21
C ASN A 105 -29.16 16.51 -30.57
N GLY A 106 -28.17 17.41 -30.57
CA GLY A 106 -26.80 17.11 -30.11
C GLY A 106 -26.07 16.07 -30.99
N GLY A 107 -26.64 15.71 -32.13
CA GLY A 107 -26.24 14.55 -32.93
C GLY A 107 -26.65 13.21 -32.31
N CYS A 108 -27.51 13.19 -31.30
CA CYS A 108 -28.07 11.99 -30.71
C CYS A 108 -29.08 11.32 -31.66
N LYS A 109 -29.03 10.00 -31.74
CA LYS A 109 -29.91 9.22 -32.61
C LYS A 109 -31.37 9.25 -32.16
N GLU A 110 -31.61 9.23 -30.86
CA GLU A 110 -32.95 9.18 -30.26
C GLU A 110 -33.14 10.32 -29.27
N VAL A 111 -32.72 10.16 -28.01
CA VAL A 111 -32.94 11.15 -26.95
C VAL A 111 -31.66 11.94 -26.69
N CYS A 112 -31.80 13.27 -26.54
CA CYS A 112 -30.74 14.16 -26.08
C CYS A 112 -31.20 14.83 -24.79
N GLU A 113 -30.38 14.75 -23.75
CA GLU A 113 -30.60 15.44 -22.48
C GLU A 113 -29.51 16.49 -22.27
N ASN A 114 -29.95 17.75 -22.22
CA ASN A 114 -29.08 18.88 -22.00
C ASN A 114 -28.73 19.02 -20.51
N THR A 115 -27.48 19.33 -20.22
CA THR A 115 -26.95 19.49 -18.87
C THR A 115 -26.15 20.79 -18.77
N ASP A 116 -26.02 21.37 -17.58
CA ASP A 116 -25.26 22.62 -17.44
C ASP A 116 -23.79 22.41 -17.85
N GLY A 117 -23.40 22.98 -19.00
CA GLY A 117 -22.09 22.91 -19.62
C GLY A 117 -21.85 21.72 -20.56
N SER A 118 -22.84 20.88 -20.87
CA SER A 118 -22.72 19.74 -21.80
C SER A 118 -24.06 19.07 -22.15
N PHE A 119 -24.04 17.97 -22.88
CA PHE A 119 -25.21 17.13 -23.12
C PHE A 119 -24.83 15.64 -23.15
N PHE A 120 -25.82 14.76 -23.01
CA PHE A 120 -25.63 13.33 -23.27
C PHE A 120 -26.78 12.75 -24.07
N CYS A 121 -26.48 11.71 -24.84
CA CYS A 121 -27.48 10.97 -25.59
C CYS A 121 -28.01 9.78 -24.78
N ALA A 122 -29.28 9.47 -24.95
CA ALA A 122 -29.93 8.28 -24.41
C ALA A 122 -30.79 7.60 -25.48
N CYS A 123 -31.18 6.35 -25.21
CA CYS A 123 -32.05 5.57 -26.08
C CYS A 123 -33.43 5.44 -25.44
N ASP A 124 -34.45 5.42 -26.28
CA ASP A 124 -35.83 5.28 -25.83
C ASP A 124 -36.15 3.81 -25.52
N GLY A 125 -36.76 3.56 -24.37
CA GLY A 125 -37.05 2.22 -23.84
C GLY A 125 -35.85 1.47 -23.24
N ASP A 126 -36.09 0.26 -22.74
CA ASP A 126 -35.12 -0.61 -22.08
C ASP A 126 -34.53 -1.71 -23.01
N GLU A 127 -35.02 -1.79 -24.25
CA GLU A 127 -34.59 -2.78 -25.26
C GLU A 127 -33.40 -2.30 -26.11
N LYS A 128 -33.00 -1.04 -25.95
CA LYS A 128 -31.91 -0.39 -26.69
C LYS A 128 -30.85 0.16 -25.75
N ALA A 129 -29.61 0.12 -26.19
CA ALA A 129 -28.50 0.71 -25.45
C ALA A 129 -27.73 1.71 -26.33
N LEU A 130 -27.19 2.74 -25.67
CA LEU A 130 -26.30 3.69 -26.31
C LEU A 130 -25.02 2.97 -26.75
N SER A 131 -24.61 3.23 -27.98
CA SER A 131 -23.39 2.71 -28.58
C SER A 131 -22.14 3.40 -28.01
N SER A 132 -20.97 2.84 -28.29
CA SER A 132 -19.68 3.37 -27.84
C SER A 132 -19.29 4.71 -28.50
N ASP A 133 -19.98 5.11 -29.57
CA ASP A 133 -19.86 6.44 -30.16
C ASP A 133 -20.54 7.55 -29.33
N GLY A 134 -21.27 7.18 -28.28
CA GLY A 134 -22.00 8.09 -27.40
C GLY A 134 -23.21 8.76 -28.04
N LYS A 135 -23.63 8.34 -29.24
CA LYS A 135 -24.68 9.00 -30.04
C LYS A 135 -25.71 8.06 -30.65
N SER A 136 -25.32 6.84 -31.03
CA SER A 136 -26.18 5.87 -31.72
C SER A 136 -26.90 4.92 -30.74
N CYS A 137 -28.11 4.47 -31.10
CA CYS A 137 -28.88 3.49 -30.32
C CYS A 137 -28.92 2.14 -31.02
N LEU A 138 -28.63 1.07 -30.27
CA LEU A 138 -28.56 -0.31 -30.78
C LEU A 138 -29.56 -1.20 -30.06
N ASP A 139 -30.33 -1.98 -30.83
CA ASP A 139 -31.23 -3.01 -30.28
C ASP A 139 -30.41 -4.11 -29.59
N ILE A 140 -30.53 -4.22 -28.27
CA ILE A 140 -29.73 -5.14 -27.43
C ILE A 140 -29.98 -6.60 -27.82
N ASP A 141 -31.17 -6.92 -28.34
CA ASP A 141 -31.54 -8.28 -28.76
C ASP A 141 -30.83 -8.76 -30.04
N ASN A 142 -30.38 -7.82 -30.89
CA ASN A 142 -29.68 -8.12 -32.14
C ASN A 142 -28.15 -8.08 -31.99
N VAL A 143 -27.65 -7.54 -30.87
CA VAL A 143 -26.22 -7.46 -30.58
C VAL A 143 -25.73 -8.77 -29.95
N VAL A 144 -24.68 -9.34 -30.53
CA VAL A 144 -24.07 -10.58 -30.05
C VAL A 144 -22.55 -10.46 -30.05
N CYS A 145 -21.93 -10.64 -28.88
CA CYS A 145 -20.48 -10.69 -28.79
C CYS A 145 -19.91 -12.02 -29.31
N PRO A 146 -18.75 -11.99 -30.00
CA PRO A 146 -18.15 -13.17 -30.61
C PRO A 146 -17.83 -14.25 -29.57
N PRO A 147 -17.80 -15.53 -29.95
CA PRO A 147 -17.42 -16.60 -29.03
C PRO A 147 -15.97 -16.41 -28.57
N LEU A 148 -15.75 -16.57 -27.27
CA LEU A 148 -14.43 -16.51 -26.66
C LEU A 148 -13.82 -17.92 -26.58
N ASN A 149 -12.53 -18.02 -26.90
CA ASN A 149 -11.72 -19.20 -26.60
C ASN A 149 -10.93 -18.95 -25.31
N PRO A 150 -10.90 -19.91 -24.36
CA PRO A 150 -10.10 -19.76 -23.15
C PRO A 150 -8.61 -19.62 -23.49
N ALA A 151 -7.92 -18.72 -22.80
CA ALA A 151 -6.47 -18.62 -22.87
C ALA A 151 -5.82 -19.82 -22.15
N GLY A 152 -4.83 -20.45 -22.79
CA GLY A 152 -4.04 -21.53 -22.21
C GLY A 152 -4.83 -22.77 -21.82
N ARG A 153 -4.58 -23.31 -20.62
CA ARG A 153 -5.20 -24.56 -20.11
C ARG A 153 -6.47 -24.33 -19.29
N GLY A 154 -7.02 -23.11 -19.28
CA GLY A 154 -8.23 -22.76 -18.53
C GLY A 154 -9.52 -23.09 -19.28
N TYR A 155 -10.66 -22.83 -18.63
CA TYR A 155 -11.99 -22.87 -19.23
C TYR A 155 -12.78 -21.61 -18.85
N LEU A 156 -13.68 -21.17 -19.73
CA LEU A 156 -14.48 -19.95 -19.49
C LEU A 156 -15.80 -20.30 -18.81
N MET A 157 -16.10 -19.61 -17.70
CA MET A 157 -17.43 -19.59 -17.09
C MET A 157 -18.10 -18.27 -17.39
N CYS A 158 -19.25 -18.29 -18.05
CA CYS A 158 -19.97 -17.07 -18.42
C CYS A 158 -21.36 -17.01 -17.81
N SER A 159 -21.79 -15.83 -17.34
CA SER A 159 -23.14 -15.55 -16.87
C SER A 159 -24.09 -15.44 -18.06
N ARG A 160 -24.66 -16.58 -18.48
CA ARG A 160 -25.55 -16.65 -19.65
C ARG A 160 -26.99 -16.88 -19.20
N MET A 161 -27.93 -16.12 -19.76
CA MET A 161 -29.34 -16.50 -19.75
C MET A 161 -29.53 -17.66 -20.74
N ALA A 162 -30.26 -18.70 -20.35
CA ALA A 162 -30.49 -19.85 -21.22
C ALA A 162 -31.48 -19.48 -22.33
N ALA A 163 -31.02 -19.48 -23.59
CA ALA A 163 -31.93 -19.40 -24.72
C ALA A 163 -32.87 -20.62 -24.77
N PRO A 164 -34.15 -20.47 -25.17
CA PRO A 164 -35.08 -21.58 -25.29
C PRO A 164 -34.52 -22.70 -26.19
N LYS A 165 -34.81 -23.96 -25.84
CA LYS A 165 -34.32 -25.13 -26.59
C LYS A 165 -34.90 -25.10 -28.02
N SER A 166 -34.05 -25.06 -29.05
CA SER A 166 -34.49 -25.38 -30.41
C SER A 166 -34.77 -26.87 -30.53
N TRP A 167 -35.85 -27.25 -31.21
CA TRP A 167 -36.36 -28.62 -31.30
C TRP A 167 -35.47 -29.61 -32.10
N ARG A 168 -34.33 -29.19 -32.66
CA ARG A 168 -33.49 -30.04 -33.53
C ARG A 168 -31.98 -29.75 -33.52
N GLY A 169 -31.38 -29.29 -32.42
CA GLY A 169 -29.92 -29.12 -32.40
C GLY A 169 -29.33 -28.55 -31.13
N ARG A 170 -27.99 -28.68 -31.00
CA ARG A 170 -27.17 -28.13 -29.89
C ARG A 170 -27.61 -26.69 -29.59
N ARG A 171 -27.71 -26.35 -28.30
CA ARG A 171 -27.94 -24.97 -27.84
C ARG A 171 -26.90 -24.05 -28.48
N LYS A 172 -27.32 -23.17 -29.39
CA LYS A 172 -26.47 -22.09 -29.89
C LYS A 172 -26.23 -21.14 -28.72
N ILE A 173 -24.99 -21.10 -28.25
CA ILE A 173 -24.57 -20.22 -27.15
C ILE A 173 -24.46 -18.81 -27.73
N ILE A 174 -25.25 -17.88 -27.22
CA ILE A 174 -25.29 -16.48 -27.63
C ILE A 174 -24.83 -15.64 -26.44
N ASN A 175 -23.84 -14.76 -26.64
CA ASN A 175 -23.40 -13.82 -25.61
C ASN A 175 -24.06 -12.47 -25.91
N ARG A 176 -25.05 -12.09 -25.10
CA ARG A 176 -25.75 -10.81 -25.20
C ARG A 176 -25.04 -9.73 -24.39
N PRO A 177 -25.28 -8.43 -24.66
CA PRO A 177 -24.77 -7.35 -23.82
C PRO A 177 -25.05 -7.60 -22.34
N GLY A 178 -24.07 -7.31 -21.48
CA GLY A 178 -24.08 -7.65 -20.05
C GLY A 178 -23.61 -9.07 -19.70
N THR A 179 -23.39 -9.96 -20.68
CA THR A 179 -22.77 -11.28 -20.41
C THR A 179 -21.36 -11.08 -19.86
N LYS A 180 -21.07 -11.63 -18.68
CA LYS A 180 -19.72 -11.64 -18.09
C LYS A 180 -19.09 -13.01 -18.23
N CYS A 181 -17.82 -13.09 -18.61
CA CYS A 181 -17.04 -14.31 -18.76
C CYS A 181 -15.75 -14.26 -17.93
N PHE A 182 -15.53 -15.30 -17.12
CA PHE A 182 -14.37 -15.45 -16.25
C PHE A 182 -13.50 -16.62 -16.69
N LEU A 183 -12.18 -16.47 -16.64
CA LEU A 183 -11.27 -17.62 -16.77
C LEU A 183 -11.21 -18.40 -15.46
N LYS A 184 -11.48 -19.70 -15.54
CA LYS A 184 -11.31 -20.64 -14.43
C LYS A 184 -10.23 -21.65 -14.76
N CYS A 185 -9.44 -21.97 -13.74
CA CYS A 185 -8.36 -22.91 -13.89
C CYS A 185 -8.76 -24.33 -13.49
N PRO A 186 -8.23 -25.35 -14.17
CA PRO A 186 -8.45 -26.74 -13.79
C PRO A 186 -7.81 -27.02 -12.42
N HIS A 187 -8.19 -28.14 -11.81
CA HIS A 187 -7.65 -28.55 -10.52
C HIS A 187 -6.11 -28.63 -10.57
N GLY A 188 -5.43 -28.04 -9.59
CA GLY A 188 -3.96 -27.97 -9.54
C GLY A 188 -3.34 -26.76 -10.25
N TYR A 189 -4.16 -25.85 -10.79
CA TYR A 189 -3.74 -24.58 -11.36
C TYR A 189 -4.44 -23.39 -10.67
N GLN A 190 -3.76 -22.25 -10.63
CA GLN A 190 -4.28 -20.98 -10.14
C GLN A 190 -4.29 -19.95 -11.26
N LEU A 191 -5.23 -19.01 -11.19
CA LEU A 191 -5.26 -17.87 -12.09
C LEU A 191 -4.16 -16.88 -11.67
N HIS A 192 -3.29 -16.52 -12.59
CA HIS A 192 -2.30 -15.47 -12.43
C HIS A 192 -2.63 -14.32 -13.38
N GLY A 193 -2.77 -13.11 -12.86
CA GLY A 193 -3.32 -11.97 -13.59
C GLY A 193 -4.85 -11.93 -13.58
N GLU A 194 -5.44 -11.03 -14.37
CA GLU A 194 -6.88 -10.79 -14.38
C GLU A 194 -7.51 -11.25 -15.69
N TYR A 195 -8.68 -11.89 -15.58
CA TYR A 195 -9.48 -12.31 -16.73
C TYR A 195 -10.97 -12.24 -16.40
N GLU A 196 -11.58 -11.12 -16.77
CA GLU A 196 -13.02 -10.89 -16.69
C GLU A 196 -13.41 -10.04 -17.90
N LEU A 197 -14.22 -10.60 -18.79
CA LEU A 197 -14.70 -9.91 -19.98
C LEU A 197 -16.21 -9.70 -19.90
N THR A 198 -16.67 -8.50 -20.21
CA THR A 198 -18.08 -8.11 -20.29
C THR A 198 -18.44 -7.79 -21.73
N CYS A 199 -19.55 -8.36 -22.21
CA CYS A 199 -20.09 -8.05 -23.54
C CYS A 199 -20.77 -6.68 -23.51
N GLN A 200 -20.33 -5.76 -24.36
CA GLN A 200 -20.84 -4.39 -24.43
C GLN A 200 -22.02 -4.26 -25.41
N SER A 201 -22.71 -3.11 -25.38
CA SER A 201 -23.84 -2.78 -26.27
C SER A 201 -23.45 -2.69 -27.75
N ASP A 202 -22.17 -2.50 -28.07
CA ASP A 202 -21.64 -2.47 -29.42
C ASP A 202 -21.21 -3.85 -29.96
N GLY A 203 -21.38 -4.91 -29.17
CA GLY A 203 -21.00 -6.28 -29.54
C GLY A 203 -19.52 -6.61 -29.35
N THR A 204 -18.76 -5.73 -28.69
CA THR A 204 -17.37 -5.98 -28.33
C THR A 204 -17.23 -6.54 -26.91
N TRP A 205 -16.09 -7.20 -26.64
CA TRP A 205 -15.74 -7.63 -25.29
C TRP A 205 -14.80 -6.61 -24.66
N ASP A 206 -15.13 -6.19 -23.46
CA ASP A 206 -14.35 -5.25 -22.66
C ASP A 206 -13.91 -5.87 -21.32
N GLY A 207 -12.77 -5.44 -20.80
CA GLY A 207 -12.19 -5.90 -19.55
C GLY A 207 -10.83 -6.61 -19.68
N PRO A 208 -10.22 -7.01 -18.55
CA PRO A 208 -8.89 -7.63 -18.54
C PRO A 208 -8.89 -9.01 -19.19
N LYS A 209 -7.86 -9.27 -20.04
CA LYS A 209 -7.66 -10.54 -20.76
C LYS A 209 -6.27 -11.16 -20.54
N HIS A 210 -5.48 -10.66 -19.59
CA HIS A 210 -4.08 -11.07 -19.41
C HIS A 210 -3.90 -12.20 -18.37
N GLY A 211 -5.00 -12.79 -17.88
CA GLY A 211 -4.94 -13.90 -16.93
C GLY A 211 -4.56 -15.23 -17.57
N GLU A 212 -3.66 -15.97 -16.91
CA GLU A 212 -3.22 -17.31 -17.32
C GLU A 212 -3.32 -18.32 -16.17
N CYS A 213 -3.64 -19.57 -16.49
CA CYS A 213 -3.65 -20.65 -15.52
C CYS A 213 -2.25 -21.26 -15.35
N VAL A 214 -1.60 -20.91 -14.24
CA VAL A 214 -0.28 -21.44 -13.87
C VAL A 214 -0.42 -22.56 -12.84
N ARG A 215 0.47 -23.54 -12.87
CA ARG A 215 0.44 -24.65 -11.90
C ARG A 215 0.76 -24.12 -10.51
N TYR A 216 0.00 -24.52 -9.48
CA TYR A 216 0.36 -24.17 -8.09
C TYR A 216 1.80 -24.58 -7.79
N SER A 217 2.57 -23.70 -7.19
CA SER A 217 3.89 -24.01 -6.63
C SER A 217 3.76 -24.93 -5.40
N LYS A 218 4.88 -25.49 -4.95
CA LYS A 218 4.93 -26.05 -3.60
C LYS A 218 4.82 -24.88 -2.61
N PRO A 219 4.17 -25.06 -1.44
CA PRO A 219 4.12 -24.01 -0.44
C PRO A 219 5.53 -23.66 0.03
N ARG A 220 5.74 -22.39 0.40
CA ARG A 220 6.97 -21.94 1.03
C ARG A 220 6.95 -22.36 2.49
N LEU A 221 8.01 -23.02 2.95
CA LEU A 221 8.20 -23.39 4.35
C LEU A 221 9.70 -23.31 4.67
N GLU A 222 10.07 -22.32 5.46
CA GLU A 222 11.45 -22.03 5.86
C GLU A 222 11.56 -22.25 7.37
N CYS A 223 12.49 -23.13 7.77
CA CYS A 223 12.71 -23.41 9.18
C CYS A 223 13.51 -22.29 9.85
N PRO A 224 13.29 -22.06 11.16
CA PRO A 224 14.13 -21.18 11.96
C PRO A 224 15.53 -21.79 12.12
N LYS A 225 16.42 -21.02 12.79
CA LYS A 225 17.75 -21.52 13.14
C LYS A 225 17.65 -22.66 14.16
N ASP A 226 18.61 -23.58 14.09
CA ASP A 226 18.78 -24.63 15.09
C ASP A 226 18.99 -24.02 16.49
N VAL A 227 18.44 -24.69 17.51
CA VAL A 227 18.48 -24.21 18.90
C VAL A 227 19.43 -25.07 19.71
N VAL A 228 20.27 -24.40 20.51
CA VAL A 228 21.16 -25.06 21.46
C VAL A 228 20.75 -24.61 22.86
N ALA A 229 20.46 -25.58 23.74
CA ALA A 229 20.04 -25.35 25.11
C ALA A 229 20.87 -26.18 26.08
N GLU A 230 20.94 -25.72 27.32
CA GLU A 230 21.67 -26.38 28.41
C GLU A 230 20.73 -26.85 29.51
N LEU A 231 21.10 -27.95 30.15
CA LEU A 231 20.39 -28.44 31.31
C LEU A 231 20.57 -27.48 32.50
N PRO A 232 19.47 -27.06 33.16
CA PRO A 232 19.56 -26.31 34.40
C PRO A 232 20.22 -27.12 35.53
N PRO A 233 20.82 -26.46 36.54
CA PRO A 233 21.44 -27.13 37.67
C PRO A 233 20.49 -28.11 38.37
N GLY A 234 20.90 -29.38 38.47
CA GLY A 234 20.13 -30.42 39.17
C GLY A 234 18.85 -30.90 38.47
N ARG A 235 18.65 -30.56 37.19
CA ARG A 235 17.51 -31.04 36.38
C ARG A 235 17.97 -31.99 35.27
N ASP A 236 17.08 -32.88 34.85
CA ASP A 236 17.30 -33.82 33.73
C ASP A 236 16.63 -33.37 32.41
N GLU A 237 15.90 -32.24 32.44
CA GLU A 237 15.22 -31.64 31.29
C GLU A 237 15.48 -30.13 31.21
N ALA A 238 15.66 -29.64 29.99
CA ALA A 238 15.73 -28.22 29.65
C ALA A 238 14.40 -27.76 29.02
N PHE A 239 13.89 -26.62 29.48
CA PHE A 239 12.76 -25.94 28.83
C PHE A 239 13.30 -25.17 27.62
N VAL A 240 12.79 -25.48 26.43
CA VAL A 240 13.24 -24.89 25.17
C VAL A 240 12.08 -24.23 24.45
N THR A 241 12.30 -23.01 23.98
CA THR A 241 11.43 -22.29 23.04
C THR A 241 12.17 -22.07 21.72
N PHE A 242 11.43 -21.96 20.62
CA PHE A 242 12.01 -21.74 19.30
C PHE A 242 11.07 -20.97 18.38
N ASP A 243 11.64 -20.29 17.39
CA ASP A 243 10.87 -19.45 16.47
C ASP A 243 9.94 -20.29 15.58
N GLN A 244 8.81 -19.69 15.19
CA GLN A 244 7.91 -20.32 14.23
C GLN A 244 8.54 -20.34 12.82
N PRO A 245 8.51 -21.47 12.09
CA PRO A 245 8.83 -21.52 10.66
C PRO A 245 8.01 -20.53 9.83
N SER A 246 8.67 -19.89 8.87
CA SER A 246 8.05 -18.92 7.95
C SER A 246 7.37 -19.65 6.79
N THR A 247 6.11 -19.30 6.48
CA THR A 247 5.33 -19.96 5.42
C THR A 247 4.35 -19.00 4.73
N ASP A 248 3.93 -19.33 3.51
CA ASP A 248 2.86 -18.66 2.75
C ASP A 248 1.47 -19.25 3.00
N LEU A 249 1.36 -20.25 3.88
CA LEU A 249 0.10 -20.88 4.27
C LEU A 249 -0.35 -20.49 5.69
N ASP A 250 -1.63 -20.67 5.98
CA ASP A 250 -2.16 -20.58 7.34
C ASP A 250 -1.54 -21.67 8.24
N TRP A 251 -0.80 -21.23 9.26
CA TRP A 251 -0.08 -22.08 10.21
C TRP A 251 -0.97 -23.10 10.90
N PHE A 252 -2.10 -22.67 11.46
CA PHE A 252 -2.96 -23.52 12.29
C PHE A 252 -3.73 -24.55 11.45
N ARG A 253 -4.08 -24.19 10.22
CA ARG A 253 -4.88 -25.03 9.32
C ARG A 253 -4.05 -26.01 8.51
N TYR A 254 -2.90 -25.57 7.98
CA TYR A 254 -2.20 -26.29 6.92
C TYR A 254 -0.77 -26.72 7.27
N VAL A 255 -0.26 -26.32 8.44
CA VAL A 255 1.03 -26.77 8.96
C VAL A 255 0.84 -27.78 10.09
N ARG A 256 1.69 -28.80 10.09
CA ARG A 256 1.77 -29.85 11.11
C ARG A 256 3.23 -30.15 11.41
N SER A 257 3.52 -30.67 12.60
CA SER A 257 4.85 -31.10 12.97
C SER A 257 4.88 -32.57 13.38
N LYS A 258 6.06 -33.18 13.25
CA LYS A 258 6.41 -34.45 13.86
C LYS A 258 7.71 -34.27 14.64
N PRO A 259 7.70 -34.42 15.97
CA PRO A 259 6.55 -34.76 16.83
C PRO A 259 5.47 -33.67 16.86
N SER A 260 4.23 -34.04 17.22
CA SER A 260 3.05 -33.15 17.17
C SER A 260 3.13 -31.96 18.14
N TRP A 261 3.96 -32.06 19.17
CA TRP A 261 4.21 -30.94 20.07
C TRP A 261 4.96 -29.79 19.40
N GLY A 262 5.67 -30.05 18.29
CA GLY A 262 6.48 -29.05 17.59
C GLY A 262 5.70 -27.80 17.15
N THR A 263 4.40 -27.91 16.87
CA THR A 263 3.56 -26.75 16.52
C THR A 263 3.25 -25.84 17.71
N ARG A 264 3.56 -26.25 18.94
CA ARG A 264 3.44 -25.40 20.14
C ARG A 264 4.66 -24.48 20.36
N LEU A 265 5.74 -24.71 19.61
CA LEU A 265 6.96 -23.89 19.66
C LEU A 265 7.72 -23.94 20.98
N GLU A 266 7.38 -24.88 21.86
CA GLU A 266 8.00 -25.07 23.17
C GLU A 266 7.92 -26.53 23.62
N ALA A 267 8.92 -26.99 24.39
CA ALA A 267 8.95 -28.31 25.02
C ALA A 267 9.98 -28.39 26.15
N ASN A 268 9.76 -29.32 27.09
CA ASN A 268 10.81 -29.81 27.97
C ASN A 268 11.49 -31.01 27.31
N LEU A 269 12.82 -30.96 27.20
CA LEU A 269 13.61 -31.94 26.46
C LEU A 269 14.78 -32.42 27.29
N LYS A 270 15.03 -33.73 27.23
CA LYS A 270 16.22 -34.35 27.82
C LYS A 270 17.47 -34.06 27.01
N ILE A 271 18.63 -34.32 27.58
CA ILE A 271 19.90 -34.27 26.87
C ILE A 271 19.86 -35.08 25.56
N GLY A 272 20.45 -34.54 24.51
CA GLY A 272 20.51 -35.16 23.19
C GLY A 272 20.08 -34.23 22.06
N THR A 273 20.07 -34.78 20.85
CA THR A 273 19.59 -34.08 19.65
C THR A 273 18.15 -34.50 19.36
N HIS A 274 17.26 -33.52 19.29
CA HIS A 274 15.84 -33.69 18.98
C HIS A 274 15.54 -33.05 17.64
N GLU A 275 14.82 -33.76 16.77
CA GLU A 275 14.42 -33.25 15.47
C GLU A 275 12.91 -33.00 15.41
N VAL A 276 12.54 -31.80 14.98
CA VAL A 276 11.16 -31.43 14.70
C VAL A 276 11.00 -31.23 13.20
N ASN A 277 10.27 -32.16 12.57
CA ASN A 277 9.94 -32.12 11.16
C ASN A 277 8.62 -31.36 10.97
N PHE A 278 8.65 -30.21 10.31
CA PHE A 278 7.45 -29.46 9.92
C PHE A 278 7.01 -29.84 8.51
N PHE A 279 5.70 -29.87 8.29
CA PHE A 279 5.07 -30.19 7.01
C PHE A 279 3.99 -29.16 6.70
N ALA A 280 4.08 -28.52 5.54
CA ALA A 280 3.09 -27.60 5.01
C ALA A 280 2.37 -28.25 3.81
N ARG A 281 1.04 -28.34 3.82
CA ARG A 281 0.25 -28.96 2.73
C ARG A 281 -0.69 -27.95 2.09
N HIS A 282 -0.46 -27.64 0.82
CA HIS A 282 -1.30 -26.70 0.08
C HIS A 282 -2.74 -27.23 -0.07
N PRO A 283 -3.79 -26.41 0.23
CA PRO A 283 -5.17 -26.87 0.33
C PRO A 283 -5.75 -27.40 -0.99
N VAL A 284 -5.43 -26.75 -2.11
CA VAL A 284 -5.95 -27.11 -3.43
C VAL A 284 -5.06 -28.14 -4.13
N SER A 285 -3.79 -27.78 -4.41
CA SER A 285 -2.87 -28.64 -5.16
C SER A 285 -2.41 -29.90 -4.43
N LYS A 286 -2.61 -29.97 -3.10
CA LYS A 286 -2.12 -31.03 -2.20
C LYS A 286 -0.60 -31.20 -2.18
N LYS A 287 0.15 -30.31 -2.83
CA LYS A 287 1.62 -30.29 -2.78
C LYS A 287 2.10 -30.00 -1.36
N GLN A 288 3.25 -30.57 -1.02
CA GLN A 288 3.83 -30.45 0.32
C GLN A 288 5.24 -29.86 0.26
N ALA A 289 5.60 -29.15 1.33
CA ALA A 289 6.95 -28.77 1.68
C ALA A 289 7.23 -29.25 3.11
N SER A 290 8.50 -29.51 3.41
CA SER A 290 8.94 -29.93 4.73
C SER A 290 10.24 -29.22 5.10
N CYS A 291 10.41 -28.94 6.39
CA CYS A 291 11.67 -28.44 6.91
C CYS A 291 11.94 -29.08 8.28
N VAL A 292 13.21 -29.14 8.68
CA VAL A 292 13.65 -29.80 9.91
C VAL A 292 14.32 -28.77 10.81
N LEU A 293 13.87 -28.68 12.05
CA LEU A 293 14.52 -27.94 13.12
C LEU A 293 15.26 -28.94 14.03
N ARG A 294 16.54 -28.68 14.30
CA ARG A 294 17.30 -29.45 15.29
C ARG A 294 17.41 -28.67 16.59
N ILE A 295 17.09 -29.34 17.68
CA ILE A 295 17.24 -28.84 19.04
C ILE A 295 18.28 -29.69 19.73
N ILE A 296 19.38 -29.08 20.15
CA ILE A 296 20.51 -29.76 20.78
C ILE A 296 20.51 -29.38 22.25
N VAL A 297 20.17 -30.33 23.12
CA VAL A 297 20.28 -30.18 24.56
C VAL A 297 21.59 -30.82 25.00
N LYS A 298 22.47 -30.03 25.61
CA LYS A 298 23.77 -30.48 26.15
C LYS A 298 23.81 -30.32 27.67
N GLU A 299 24.84 -30.88 28.30
CA GLU A 299 25.13 -30.62 29.71
C GLU A 299 25.42 -29.13 29.90
N GLY A 300 24.92 -28.55 30.98
CA GLY A 300 25.21 -27.16 31.33
C GLY A 300 26.53 -27.05 32.09
N GLU A 301 27.22 -25.93 31.89
CA GLU A 301 28.45 -25.59 32.59
C GLU A 301 28.30 -24.22 33.26
N ALA A 302 28.87 -24.05 34.46
CA ALA A 302 28.89 -22.73 35.07
C ALA A 302 29.83 -21.76 34.33
N PRO A 303 29.52 -20.45 34.31
CA PRO A 303 30.39 -19.46 33.68
C PRO A 303 31.82 -19.51 34.20
N LYS A 304 32.80 -19.49 33.31
CA LYS A 304 34.23 -19.49 33.66
C LYS A 304 34.66 -18.10 34.09
N VAL A 305 35.29 -18.04 35.26
CA VAL A 305 35.84 -16.80 35.81
C VAL A 305 37.26 -16.60 35.26
N LYS A 306 37.50 -15.44 34.67
CA LYS A 306 38.81 -14.97 34.20
C LYS A 306 39.17 -13.68 34.93
N ASP A 307 40.46 -13.50 35.20
CA ASP A 307 41.00 -12.28 35.80
C ASP A 307 40.36 -11.92 37.16
N CYS A 308 40.03 -12.94 37.96
CA CYS A 308 39.56 -12.75 39.34
C CYS A 308 40.69 -12.12 40.19
N PRO A 309 40.48 -10.93 40.78
CA PRO A 309 41.52 -10.26 41.56
C PRO A 309 41.99 -11.10 42.74
N ASN A 310 43.28 -10.98 43.07
CA ASN A 310 43.80 -11.46 44.34
C ASN A 310 43.41 -10.51 45.48
N ASN A 311 43.61 -10.95 46.72
CA ASN A 311 43.42 -10.08 47.88
C ASN A 311 44.31 -8.83 47.79
N ILE A 312 43.73 -7.67 48.11
CA ILE A 312 44.37 -6.36 48.01
C ILE A 312 44.62 -5.84 49.44
N ASP A 313 45.82 -5.36 49.71
CA ASP A 313 46.22 -4.76 50.99
C ASP A 313 46.81 -3.37 50.74
N VAL A 314 46.20 -2.34 51.32
CA VAL A 314 46.57 -0.93 51.15
C VAL A 314 46.72 -0.29 52.52
N THR A 315 47.76 0.53 52.70
CA THR A 315 47.90 1.38 53.90
C THR A 315 47.43 2.79 53.57
N GLY A 316 46.61 3.39 54.44
CA GLY A 316 46.09 4.73 54.21
C GLY A 316 45.14 5.21 55.31
N LYS A 317 44.57 6.39 55.08
CA LYS A 317 43.61 7.01 56.02
C LYS A 317 42.21 6.46 55.83
N ASN A 318 41.36 6.61 56.84
CA ASN A 318 39.95 6.24 56.72
C ASN A 318 39.30 7.00 55.54
N GLY A 319 38.59 6.28 54.67
CA GLY A 319 38.01 6.84 53.44
C GLY A 319 38.94 6.80 52.21
N THR A 320 40.07 6.09 52.28
CA THR A 320 40.91 5.86 51.09
C THR A 320 40.12 5.09 50.03
N SER A 321 40.17 5.56 48.78
CA SER A 321 39.48 4.93 47.65
C SER A 321 40.35 3.82 47.05
N ILE A 322 39.82 2.61 46.95
CA ILE A 322 40.55 1.44 46.48
C ILE A 322 39.96 0.99 45.15
N THR A 323 40.81 0.75 44.15
CA THR A 323 40.41 0.31 42.80
C THR A 323 40.96 -1.09 42.51
N TRP A 324 40.23 -1.85 41.69
CA TRP A 324 40.64 -3.15 41.19
C TRP A 324 40.12 -3.34 39.77
N THR A 325 40.68 -4.32 39.05
CA THR A 325 40.14 -4.73 37.75
C THR A 325 38.97 -5.68 37.98
N GLU A 326 37.81 -5.39 37.40
CA GLU A 326 36.64 -6.26 37.57
C GLU A 326 36.85 -7.62 36.87
N PRO A 327 36.40 -8.74 37.48
CA PRO A 327 36.54 -10.06 36.87
C PRO A 327 35.73 -10.18 35.58
N ILE A 328 36.24 -10.96 34.63
CA ILE A 328 35.57 -11.26 33.37
C ILE A 328 34.97 -12.65 33.47
N PHE A 329 33.68 -12.77 33.19
CA PHE A 329 33.00 -14.06 33.11
C PHE A 329 32.75 -14.43 31.66
N THR A 330 33.14 -15.65 31.27
CA THR A 330 32.91 -16.20 29.94
C THR A 330 32.16 -17.51 30.03
N ASP A 331 31.21 -17.72 29.14
CA ASP A 331 30.41 -18.93 29.10
C ASP A 331 30.41 -19.54 27.70
N ASN A 332 30.15 -20.84 27.61
CA ASN A 332 30.12 -21.59 26.34
C ASN A 332 28.86 -21.28 25.50
N VAL A 333 27.78 -20.79 26.11
CA VAL A 333 26.59 -20.27 25.44
C VAL A 333 26.53 -18.76 25.61
N LYS A 334 26.26 -18.29 26.83
CA LYS A 334 26.05 -16.86 27.13
C LYS A 334 25.94 -16.60 28.63
N VAL A 335 26.71 -15.62 29.12
CA VAL A 335 26.48 -15.01 30.44
C VAL A 335 25.32 -14.03 30.34
N THR A 336 24.33 -14.16 31.22
CA THR A 336 23.10 -13.33 31.20
C THR A 336 23.10 -12.26 32.28
N ARG A 337 23.69 -12.55 33.45
CA ARG A 337 23.69 -11.64 34.60
C ARG A 337 25.04 -11.66 35.29
N ILE A 338 25.52 -10.48 35.67
CA ILE A 338 26.68 -10.29 36.54
C ILE A 338 26.22 -9.32 37.64
N SER A 339 26.49 -9.66 38.90
CA SER A 339 26.21 -8.82 40.06
C SER A 339 27.41 -8.79 40.99
N SER A 340 27.65 -7.63 41.62
CA SER A 340 28.67 -7.46 42.65
C SER A 340 28.06 -6.85 43.90
N ASN A 341 28.69 -7.07 45.06
CA ASN A 341 28.31 -6.39 46.30
C ASN A 341 28.96 -5.01 46.47
N GLU A 342 30.06 -4.74 45.76
CA GLU A 342 30.83 -3.49 45.83
C GLU A 342 31.32 -3.06 44.44
N SER A 343 31.75 -1.81 44.32
CA SER A 343 32.24 -1.22 43.07
C SER A 343 33.67 -0.63 43.22
N PRO A 344 34.52 -0.74 42.18
CA PRO A 344 35.86 -0.17 42.22
C PRO A 344 35.86 1.35 42.42
N GLY A 345 36.79 1.86 43.22
CA GLY A 345 36.99 3.31 43.41
C GLY A 345 36.13 3.95 44.51
N ARG A 346 35.33 3.14 45.22
CA ARG A 346 34.55 3.57 46.38
C ARG A 346 35.47 3.80 47.60
N PRO A 347 35.19 4.76 48.50
CA PRO A 347 35.95 4.93 49.73
C PRO A 347 35.68 3.79 50.73
N PHE A 348 36.76 3.27 51.31
CA PHE A 348 36.71 2.18 52.30
C PHE A 348 37.09 2.67 53.70
N ASP A 349 36.44 2.09 54.70
CA ASP A 349 36.83 2.25 56.10
C ASP A 349 38.00 1.33 56.43
N VAL A 350 38.80 1.68 57.45
CA VAL A 350 39.88 0.82 57.96
C VAL A 350 39.30 -0.52 58.39
N GLY A 351 39.86 -1.61 57.86
CA GLY A 351 39.35 -2.97 58.07
C GLY A 351 39.41 -3.83 56.81
N GLY A 352 38.89 -5.06 56.93
CA GLY A 352 38.80 -6.01 55.83
C GLY A 352 37.39 -6.03 55.23
N HIS A 353 37.30 -5.80 53.92
CA HIS A 353 36.07 -5.81 53.14
C HIS A 353 36.09 -7.00 52.18
N ARG A 354 35.03 -7.81 52.19
CA ARG A 354 34.90 -8.97 51.30
C ARG A 354 34.15 -8.55 50.05
N ILE A 355 34.81 -8.66 48.90
CA ILE A 355 34.24 -8.37 47.60
C ILE A 355 33.80 -9.69 46.95
N GLU A 356 32.57 -9.73 46.46
CA GLU A 356 31.94 -10.90 45.85
C GLU A 356 31.26 -10.48 44.54
N TYR A 357 31.73 -11.07 43.45
CA TYR A 357 31.09 -11.03 42.14
C TYR A 357 30.44 -12.38 41.88
N GLU A 358 29.21 -12.37 41.40
CA GLU A 358 28.45 -13.54 40.98
C GLU A 358 27.95 -13.34 39.56
N ALA A 359 28.23 -14.31 38.68
CA ALA A 359 27.72 -14.34 37.33
C ALA A 359 26.83 -15.57 37.12
N SER A 360 25.79 -15.43 36.30
CA SER A 360 24.92 -16.53 35.90
C SER A 360 24.65 -16.55 34.40
N ASP A 361 24.36 -17.73 33.85
CA ASP A 361 23.99 -17.97 32.45
C ASP A 361 22.46 -17.99 32.23
N GLU A 362 22.01 -18.41 31.04
CA GLU A 362 20.57 -18.55 30.71
C GLU A 362 19.92 -19.80 31.31
N ALA A 363 20.70 -20.86 31.53
CA ALA A 363 20.24 -22.11 32.13
C ALA A 363 20.13 -22.04 33.67
N GLY A 364 20.69 -21.00 34.29
CA GLY A 364 20.70 -20.75 35.72
C GLY A 364 21.95 -21.24 36.47
N TRP A 365 23.02 -21.65 35.77
CA TRP A 365 24.30 -21.92 36.41
C TRP A 365 24.96 -20.63 36.87
N SER A 366 25.63 -20.67 38.02
CA SER A 366 26.37 -19.52 38.55
C SER A 366 27.78 -19.85 39.00
N SER A 367 28.65 -18.84 38.89
CA SER A 367 30.02 -18.87 39.39
C SER A 367 30.34 -17.59 40.16
N LYS A 368 31.30 -17.70 41.08
CA LYS A 368 31.65 -16.61 41.99
C LYS A 368 33.14 -16.31 41.96
N CYS A 369 33.47 -15.02 41.99
CA CYS A 369 34.81 -14.50 42.24
C CYS A 369 34.80 -13.76 43.58
N VAL A 370 35.65 -14.17 44.51
CA VAL A 370 35.71 -13.61 45.86
C VAL A 370 37.14 -13.25 46.20
N PHE A 371 37.33 -12.01 46.68
CA PHE A 371 38.61 -11.53 47.19
C PHE A 371 38.39 -10.52 48.32
N THR A 372 39.41 -10.26 49.12
CA THR A 372 39.34 -9.31 50.23
C THR A 372 40.17 -8.07 49.95
N VAL A 373 39.62 -6.91 50.29
CA VAL A 373 40.31 -5.62 50.30
C VAL A 373 40.54 -5.21 51.74
N VAL A 374 41.80 -5.05 52.15
CA VAL A 374 42.18 -4.65 53.50
C VAL A 374 42.77 -3.25 53.47
N LEU A 375 42.18 -2.31 54.20
CA LEU A 375 42.73 -0.98 54.44
C LEU A 375 43.33 -0.95 55.86
N ARG A 376 44.65 -0.82 55.94
CA ARG A 376 45.38 -0.65 57.20
C ARG A 376 45.53 0.83 57.51
N ALA A 377 45.33 1.20 58.78
CA ALA A 377 45.57 2.56 59.24
C ALA A 377 47.07 2.89 59.10
N GLU A 378 47.34 4.06 58.53
CA GLU A 378 48.68 4.66 58.41
C GLU A 378 49.26 5.09 59.77
#